data_AF-A0A8E2KWC2-F1
#
_entry.id   AF-A0A8E2KWC2-F1
#
_cell.length_a   1.000
_cell.length_b   1.000
_cell.length_c   1.000
_cell.angle_alpha   90.00
_cell.angle_beta   90.00
_cell.angle_gamma   90.00
#
_symmetry.space_group_name_H-M   'P 1'
#
loop_
_entity.id
_entity.type
_entity.pdbx_description
1 polymer ?
#
loop_
_entity_poly.entity_id
_entity_poly.type
_entity_poly.pdbx_seq_one_letter_code
_entity_poly.pdbx_strand_id
1 'polypeptide(L)'
;MRFLRWSQAVLAYEARVPLRVVSSLAAGKLPPFLDLYEIARKLKVSHQYLAGLTDDPSQEVFALVYDREDLELLDKIRHLSKSDRRNVERVIDALATSAASPRLNEAGDNFDWGR
;
A
#
# COMPACT_ATOMS: atom_id res chain seq x y z
N MET A 1 -10.33 4.29 27.92
CA MET A 1 -9.23 3.91 26.99
C MET A 1 -8.11 3.25 27.78
N ARG A 2 -7.89 1.94 27.60
CA ARG A 2 -6.73 1.24 28.20
C ARG A 2 -5.51 1.57 27.35
N PHE A 3 -4.71 2.53 27.78
CA PHE A 3 -3.35 2.68 27.26
C PHE A 3 -2.61 1.38 27.54
N LEU A 4 -2.20 0.64 26.50
CA LEU A 4 -1.26 -0.46 26.68
C LEU A 4 -0.01 0.16 27.31
N ARG A 5 0.26 -0.14 28.59
CA ARG A 5 1.49 0.23 29.30
C ARG A 5 2.65 -0.61 28.79
N TRP A 6 2.87 -0.61 27.49
CA TRP A 6 4.01 -1.26 26.88
C TRP A 6 5.15 -0.26 26.85
N SER A 7 6.30 -0.64 27.41
CA SER A 7 7.51 0.13 27.23
C SER A 7 7.90 0.11 25.74
N GLN A 8 8.62 1.14 25.27
CA GLN A 8 9.11 1.18 23.89
C GLN A 8 9.92 -0.08 23.52
N ALA A 9 10.61 -0.69 24.50
CA ALA A 9 11.33 -1.94 24.33
C ALA A 9 10.42 -3.15 24.09
N VAL A 10 9.32 -3.27 24.83
CA VAL A 10 8.30 -4.31 24.62
C VAL A 10 7.64 -4.12 23.26
N LEU A 11 7.32 -2.88 22.90
CA LEU A 11 6.73 -2.57 21.60
C LEU A 11 7.67 -2.91 20.44
N ALA A 12 8.96 -2.61 20.58
CA ALA A 12 9.98 -2.93 19.59
C ALA A 12 10.14 -4.45 19.42
N TYR A 13 10.13 -5.19 20.53
CA TYR A 13 10.20 -6.65 20.53
C TYR A 13 8.98 -7.28 19.83
N GLU A 14 7.78 -6.88 20.20
CA GLU A 14 6.53 -7.39 19.61
C GLU A 14 6.39 -7.03 18.12
N ALA A 15 6.71 -5.80 17.74
CA ALA A 15 6.70 -5.37 16.33
C ALA A 15 7.88 -5.92 15.51
N ARG A 16 8.86 -6.58 16.15
CA ARG A 16 10.12 -7.04 15.54
C ARG A 16 10.85 -5.93 14.77
N VAL A 17 10.88 -4.73 15.35
CA VAL A 17 11.59 -3.57 14.79
C VAL A 17 12.66 -3.08 15.76
N PRO A 18 13.75 -2.47 15.27
CA PRO A 18 14.76 -1.88 16.14
C PRO A 18 14.16 -0.84 17.10
N LEU A 19 14.60 -0.79 18.36
CA LEU A 19 14.13 0.20 19.34
C LEU A 19 14.23 1.64 18.83
N ARG A 20 15.29 1.97 18.08
CA ARG A 20 15.47 3.29 17.44
C ARG A 20 14.30 3.71 16.54
N VAL A 21 13.62 2.74 15.91
CA VAL A 21 12.46 2.97 15.07
C VAL A 21 11.27 3.38 15.92
N VAL A 22 11.01 2.64 17.00
CA VAL A 22 9.94 2.97 17.96
C VAL A 22 10.17 4.33 18.61
N SER A 23 11.41 4.62 19.02
CA SER A 23 11.76 5.93 19.59
C SER A 23 11.63 7.06 18.57
N SER A 24 11.90 6.80 17.28
CA SER A 24 11.70 7.78 16.21
C SER A 24 10.21 8.04 15.96
N LEU A 25 9.39 6.99 15.91
CA LEU A 25 7.93 7.09 15.80
C LEU A 25 7.33 7.88 16.98
N ALA A 26 7.76 7.60 18.21
CA ALA A 26 7.33 8.34 19.39
C ALA A 26 7.74 9.82 19.36
N ALA A 27 8.82 10.15 18.64
CA ALA A 27 9.27 11.52 18.40
C ALA A 27 8.63 12.17 17.16
N GLY A 28 7.63 11.53 16.52
CA GLY A 28 6.97 12.00 15.30
C GLY A 28 7.86 11.95 14.06
N LYS A 29 8.97 11.20 14.09
CA LYS A 29 9.92 11.06 12.98
C LYS A 29 9.72 9.73 12.29
N LEU A 30 9.42 9.80 11.00
CA LEU A 30 9.21 8.66 10.14
C LEU A 30 10.45 8.40 9.29
N PRO A 31 11.18 7.30 9.51
CA PRO A 31 12.28 6.93 8.63
C PRO A 31 11.73 6.64 7.23
N PRO A 32 12.37 7.12 6.15
CA PRO A 32 11.88 6.95 4.78
C PRO A 32 11.86 5.48 4.31
N PHE A 33 12.55 4.59 5.01
CA PHE A 33 12.62 3.15 4.74
C PHE A 33 11.65 2.32 5.60
N LEU A 34 10.81 2.97 6.41
CA LEU A 34 9.93 2.28 7.35
C LEU A 34 8.55 2.05 6.75
N ASP A 35 8.21 0.78 6.51
CA ASP A 35 6.85 0.38 6.16
C ASP A 35 5.96 0.42 7.41
N LEU A 36 5.34 1.58 7.66
CA LEU A 36 4.33 1.80 8.68
C LEU A 36 3.18 0.78 8.61
N TYR A 37 2.84 0.33 7.40
CA TYR A 37 1.73 -0.57 7.16
C TYR A 37 2.03 -1.97 7.71
N GLU A 38 3.27 -2.45 7.57
CA GLU A 38 3.71 -3.72 8.14
C GLU A 38 3.71 -3.67 9.68
N ILE A 39 4.15 -2.56 10.27
CA ILE A 39 4.19 -2.35 11.73
C ILE A 39 2.78 -2.26 12.30
N ALA A 40 1.91 -1.46 11.68
CA ALA A 40 0.49 -1.34 12.00
C ALA A 40 -0.20 -2.72 12.04
N ARG A 41 0.03 -3.53 11.00
CA ARG A 41 -0.52 -4.90 10.91
C ARG A 41 -0.05 -5.81 12.04
N LYS A 42 1.25 -5.78 12.39
CA LYS A 42 1.80 -6.58 13.50
C LYS A 42 1.23 -6.17 14.85
N LEU A 43 1.05 -4.86 15.05
CA LEU A 43 0.53 -4.28 16.29
C LEU A 43 -1.00 -4.29 16.37
N LYS A 44 -1.69 -4.72 15.30
CA LYS A 44 -3.16 -4.69 15.18
C LYS A 44 -3.74 -3.29 15.47
N VAL A 45 -3.05 -2.26 14.99
CA VAL A 45 -3.48 -0.86 15.06
C VAL A 45 -3.44 -0.24 13.67
N SER A 46 -4.13 0.87 13.46
CA SER A 46 -4.09 1.56 12.17
C SER A 46 -2.74 2.25 11.93
N HIS A 47 -2.32 2.32 10.66
CA HIS A 47 -1.12 3.07 10.28
C HIS A 47 -1.28 4.57 10.57
N GLN A 48 -2.51 5.09 10.50
CA GLN A 48 -2.82 6.47 10.84
C GLN A 48 -2.65 6.76 12.32
N TYR A 49 -2.99 5.80 13.19
CA TYR A 49 -2.73 5.89 14.62
C TYR A 49 -1.23 5.94 14.90
N LEU A 50 -0.44 5.10 14.24
CA LEU A 50 1.02 5.15 14.33
C LEU A 50 1.64 6.43 13.77
N ALA A 51 0.99 7.06 12.78
CA ALA A 51 1.41 8.33 12.19
C ALA A 51 0.92 9.56 12.99
N GLY A 52 0.15 9.38 14.06
CA GLY A 52 -0.43 10.47 14.84
C GLY A 52 -1.50 11.27 14.08
N LEU A 53 -2.07 10.71 13.01
CA LEU A 53 -3.15 11.32 12.23
C LEU A 53 -4.53 11.06 12.85
N THR A 54 -4.62 10.04 13.71
CA THR A 54 -5.82 9.72 14.50
C THR A 54 -5.43 9.23 15.89
N ASP A 55 -6.28 9.50 16.88
CA ASP A 55 -6.18 8.96 18.24
C ASP A 55 -6.87 7.59 18.40
N ASP A 56 -7.58 7.11 17.37
CA ASP A 56 -8.27 5.82 17.39
C ASP A 56 -7.38 4.72 16.76
N PRO A 57 -6.86 3.77 17.58
CA PRO A 57 -6.00 2.68 17.10
C PRO A 57 -6.75 1.70 16.19
N SER A 58 -8.07 1.68 16.23
CA SER A 58 -8.91 0.78 15.42
C SER A 58 -9.42 1.42 14.14
N GLN A 59 -9.15 2.71 13.94
CA GLN A 59 -9.61 3.43 12.76
C GLN A 59 -8.75 3.06 11.55
N GLU A 60 -9.03 1.89 10.97
CA GLU A 60 -8.49 1.50 9.68
C GLU A 60 -8.98 2.48 8.63
N VAL A 61 -8.08 3.31 8.12
CA VAL A 61 -8.36 4.05 6.90
C VAL A 61 -8.15 3.09 5.73
N PHE A 62 -9.30 2.64 5.24
CA PHE A 62 -9.53 1.73 4.13
C PHE A 62 -8.74 0.43 4.26
N ALA A 63 -9.34 -0.56 4.92
CA ALA A 63 -9.23 -1.91 4.38
C ALA A 63 -9.60 -1.77 2.90
N LEU A 64 -8.65 -2.04 2.00
CA LEU A 64 -8.97 -2.20 0.58
C LEU A 64 -10.04 -3.28 0.55
N VAL A 65 -11.28 -2.87 0.34
CA VAL A 65 -12.40 -3.78 0.19
C VAL A 65 -12.21 -4.36 -1.19
N TYR A 66 -11.39 -5.41 -1.25
CA TYR A 66 -11.24 -6.22 -2.44
C TYR A 66 -12.55 -6.93 -2.65
N ASP A 67 -13.08 -6.84 -3.86
CA ASP A 67 -14.16 -7.70 -4.26
C ASP A 67 -13.66 -9.16 -4.39
N ARG A 68 -14.58 -10.06 -4.69
CA ARG A 68 -14.24 -11.49 -4.84
C ARG A 68 -13.23 -11.71 -5.97
N GLU A 69 -13.33 -10.94 -7.05
CA GLU A 69 -12.49 -11.11 -8.24
C GLU A 69 -11.04 -10.70 -7.93
N ASP A 70 -10.86 -9.58 -7.21
CA ASP A 70 -9.57 -9.11 -6.72
C ASP A 70 -8.91 -10.12 -5.78
N LEU A 71 -9.69 -10.71 -4.85
CA LEU A 71 -9.17 -11.73 -3.93
C LEU A 71 -8.74 -13.00 -4.67
N GLU A 72 -9.51 -13.46 -5.66
CA GLU A 72 -9.15 -14.60 -6.49
C GLU A 72 -7.90 -14.33 -7.34
N LEU A 73 -7.73 -13.10 -7.83
CA LEU A 73 -6.53 -12.69 -8.55
C LEU A 73 -5.29 -12.68 -7.63
N LEU A 74 -5.41 -12.11 -6.43
CA LEU A 74 -4.33 -12.08 -5.45
C LEU A 74 -3.90 -13.49 -5.02
N ASP A 75 -4.86 -14.41 -4.84
CA ASP A 75 -4.55 -15.80 -4.50
C ASP A 75 -3.77 -16.50 -5.62
N LYS A 76 -4.17 -16.31 -6.89
CA LYS A 76 -3.43 -16.83 -8.05
C LYS A 76 -2.00 -16.30 -8.10
N ILE A 77 -1.81 -15.00 -7.89
CA ILE A 77 -0.48 -14.36 -7.88
C ILE A 77 0.38 -14.91 -6.72
N ARG A 78 -0.22 -15.23 -5.57
CA ARG A 78 0.50 -15.78 -4.41
C ARG A 78 1.11 -17.15 -4.69
N HIS A 79 0.54 -17.94 -5.59
CA HIS A 79 1.07 -19.25 -5.95
C HIS A 79 2.18 -19.20 -7.00
N LEU A 80 2.41 -18.03 -7.63
CA LEU A 80 3.47 -17.85 -8.60
C LEU A 80 4.86 -17.79 -7.97
N SER A 81 5.86 -18.26 -8.71
CA SER A 81 7.27 -18.10 -8.37
C SER A 81 7.68 -16.63 -8.40
N LYS A 82 8.80 -16.28 -7.75
CA LYS A 82 9.30 -14.90 -7.71
C LYS A 82 9.60 -14.33 -9.11
N SER A 83 10.09 -15.16 -10.03
CA SER A 83 10.33 -14.76 -11.43
C SER A 83 9.02 -14.49 -12.17
N ASP A 84 8.01 -15.32 -11.96
CA ASP A 84 6.73 -15.18 -12.65
C ASP A 84 5.94 -13.97 -12.15
N ARG A 85 5.98 -13.69 -10.85
CA ARG A 85 5.38 -12.46 -10.29
C ARG A 85 5.97 -11.20 -10.93
N ARG A 86 7.29 -11.16 -11.15
CA ARG A 86 7.95 -10.03 -11.84
C ARG A 86 7.52 -9.91 -13.30
N ASN A 87 7.23 -11.01 -13.96
CA ASN A 87 6.72 -10.97 -15.33
C ASN A 87 5.27 -10.45 -15.35
N VAL A 88 4.43 -10.89 -14.41
CA VAL A 88 3.06 -10.37 -14.24
C VAL A 88 3.08 -8.87 -13.95
N GLU A 89 3.96 -8.41 -13.05
CA GLU A 89 4.14 -6.98 -12.73
C GLU A 89 4.45 -6.16 -13.98
N ARG A 90 5.42 -6.58 -14.81
CA ARG A 90 5.73 -5.91 -16.08
C ARG A 90 4.56 -5.84 -17.05
N VAL A 91 3.75 -6.89 -17.12
CA VAL A 91 2.55 -6.91 -17.99
C VAL A 91 1.50 -5.93 -17.47
N ILE A 92 1.26 -5.91 -16.16
CA ILE A 92 0.34 -4.95 -15.53
C ILE A 92 0.82 -3.52 -15.81
N ASP A 93 2.11 -3.23 -15.63
CA ASP A 93 2.68 -1.91 -15.91
C ASP A 93 2.50 -1.49 -17.37
N ALA A 94 2.75 -2.41 -18.31
CA ALA A 94 2.56 -2.17 -19.74
C ALA A 94 1.09 -1.88 -20.08
N LEU A 95 0.17 -2.65 -19.51
CA LEU A 95 -1.28 -2.46 -19.71
C LEU A 95 -1.78 -1.16 -19.08
N ALA A 96 -1.32 -0.82 -17.87
CA ALA A 96 -1.69 0.42 -17.19
C ALA A 96 -1.19 1.65 -17.95
N THR A 97 0.04 1.59 -18.47
CA THR A 97 0.61 2.67 -19.29
C THR A 97 -0.13 2.81 -20.63
N SER A 98 -0.53 1.70 -21.24
CA SER A 98 -1.34 1.71 -22.46
C SER A 98 -2.75 2.22 -22.24
N ALA A 99 -3.38 1.91 -21.10
CA ALA A 99 -4.72 2.36 -20.75
C ALA A 99 -4.74 3.86 -20.38
N ALA A 100 -3.65 4.37 -19.81
CA ALA A 100 -3.47 5.78 -19.48
C ALA A 100 -3.18 6.66 -20.72
N SER A 101 -2.93 6.07 -21.89
CA SER A 101 -2.82 6.81 -23.15
C SER A 101 -4.22 6.96 -23.78
N PRO A 102 -4.88 8.12 -23.66
CA PRO A 102 -6.12 8.34 -24.39
C PRO A 102 -5.75 8.29 -25.87
N ARG A 103 -6.49 7.52 -26.66
CA ARG A 103 -6.30 7.48 -28.12
C ARG A 103 -6.44 8.91 -28.65
N LEU A 104 -5.32 9.58 -28.95
CA LEU A 104 -5.26 10.85 -29.67
C LEU A 104 -5.61 10.70 -31.17
N ASN A 105 -6.48 9.74 -31.51
CA ASN A 105 -6.79 9.36 -32.89
C ASN A 105 -8.30 9.43 -33.19
N GLU A 106 -9.01 10.41 -32.62
CA GLU A 106 -10.34 10.85 -33.07
C GLU A 106 -10.29 12.23 -33.74
N ALA A 107 -9.18 12.57 -34.40
CA ALA A 107 -9.08 13.72 -35.31
C ALA A 107 -8.96 13.26 -36.77
N GLY A 108 -9.73 12.24 -37.12
CA GLY A 108 -9.91 11.77 -38.49
C GLY A 108 -11.33 12.08 -38.96
N ASP A 109 -11.75 13.35 -38.91
CA ASP A 109 -12.96 13.78 -39.59
C ASP A 109 -12.72 15.14 -40.27
N ASN A 110 -13.05 15.17 -41.56
CA ASN A 110 -12.97 16.28 -42.53
C ASN A 110 -11.59 16.73 -43.00
N PHE A 111 -11.03 15.98 -43.95
CA PHE A 111 -10.25 16.59 -45.03
C PHE A 111 -11.06 16.52 -46.32
N ASP A 112 -11.73 17.63 -46.64
CA ASP A 112 -12.48 17.85 -47.88
C ASP A 112 -11.49 18.07 -49.04
N TRP A 113 -11.53 17.19 -50.05
CA TRP A 113 -10.80 17.34 -51.32
C TRP A 113 -11.72 17.84 -52.44
N GLY A 114 -12.59 18.79 -52.12
CA GLY A 114 -13.44 19.49 -53.09
C GLY A 114 -12.63 20.13 -54.21
N ARG A 115 -12.83 19.62 -55.43
CA ARG A 115 -12.41 20.20 -56.71
C ARG A 115 -13.22 21.44 -57.07
#